data_AF-A0A1I3UPI2-F1
#
_entry.id   AF-A0A1I3UPI2-F1
#
_cell.length_a   1.000
_cell.length_b   1.000
_cell.length_c   1.000
_cell.angle_alpha   90.00
_cell.angle_beta   90.00
_cell.angle_gamma   90.00
#
_symmetry.space_group_name_H-M   'P 1'
#
loop_
_entity.id
_entity.type
_entity.pdbx_description
1 polymer ?
#
loop_
_entity_poly.entity_id
_entity_poly.type
_entity_poly.pdbx_seq_one_letter_code
_entity_poly.pdbx_strand_id
1 'polypeptide(L)' 'MPVIKISGMSCAHCTGSVTKILQTTPGISNISVTLDPGQASFDADPEVNLDQVKDASARSALTHRTRACFQPCAS' A
#
# COMPACT_ATOMS: atom_id res chain seq x y z
N MET A 1 -8.26 -3.83 13.31
CA MET A 1 -6.91 -3.26 13.13
C MET A 1 -5.83 -4.27 12.71
N PRO A 2 -5.78 -4.63 11.41
CA PRO A 2 -4.59 -5.24 10.81
C PRO A 2 -3.38 -4.28 10.76
N VAL A 3 -2.19 -4.82 10.98
CA VAL A 3 -0.88 -4.15 10.77
C VAL A 3 -0.19 -4.82 9.59
N ILE A 4 0.26 -4.02 8.62
CA ILE A 4 1.07 -4.50 7.51
C ILE A 4 2.46 -3.85 7.54
N LYS A 5 3.50 -4.67 7.40
CA LYS A 5 4.86 -4.21 7.14
C LYS A 5 5.00 -4.00 5.64
N ILE A 6 5.40 -2.81 5.22
CA ILE A 6 5.68 -2.53 3.81
C ILE A 6 7.20 -2.39 3.66
N SER A 7 7.83 -3.47 3.20
CA SER A 7 9.24 -3.46 2.80
C SER A 7 9.42 -2.51 1.62
N GLY A 8 10.20 -1.44 1.78
CA GLY A 8 10.44 -0.43 0.75
C GLY A 8 9.75 0.93 0.97
N MET A 9 9.03 1.13 2.08
CA MET A 9 8.60 2.47 2.54
C MET A 9 9.76 3.32 3.12
N SER A 10 10.94 3.26 2.49
CA SER A 10 12.14 3.94 3.00
C SER A 10 12.24 5.42 2.59
N CYS A 11 11.31 5.92 1.77
CA CYS A 11 11.33 7.30 1.30
C CYS A 11 9.98 7.99 1.56
N ALA A 12 10.04 9.23 2.07
CA ALA A 12 8.87 10.06 2.39
C ALA A 12 7.88 10.22 1.21
N HIS A 13 8.37 10.06 -0.02
CA HIS A 13 7.57 10.13 -1.23
C HIS A 13 6.66 8.89 -1.41
N CYS A 14 7.10 7.71 -0.96
CA CYS A 14 6.33 6.47 -1.06
C CYS A 14 5.22 6.42 0.01
N THR A 15 5.49 6.89 1.23
CA THR A 15 4.51 6.91 2.33
C THR A 15 3.32 7.81 2.03
N GLY A 16 3.54 8.99 1.45
CA GLY A 16 2.46 9.89 1.05
C GLY A 16 1.52 9.27 0.00
N SER A 17 2.08 8.63 -1.02
CA SER A 17 1.31 7.97 -2.07
C SER A 17 0.50 6.78 -1.54
N VAL A 18 1.11 5.94 -0.70
CA VAL A 18 0.42 4.79 -0.08
C VAL A 18 -0.74 5.25 0.80
N THR A 19 -0.50 6.25 1.66
CA THR A 19 -1.55 6.79 2.54
C THR A 19 -2.74 7.30 1.73
N LYS A 20 -2.47 8.03 0.64
CA LYS A 20 -3.52 8.59 -0.21
C LYS A 20 -4.38 7.50 -0.85
N ILE A 21 -3.78 6.41 -1.31
CA ILE A 21 -4.51 5.28 -1.91
C ILE A 21 -5.35 4.56 -0.87
N LEU A 22 -4.80 4.30 0.32
CA LEU A 22 -5.54 3.72 1.42
C LEU A 22 -6.75 4.59 1.78
N GLN A 23 -6.59 5.92 1.79
CA GLN A 23 -7.70 6.87 2.01
C GLN A 23 -8.72 6.89 0.88
N THR A 24 -8.32 6.58 -0.35
CA THR A 24 -9.21 6.55 -1.52
C THR A 24 -9.87 5.18 -1.70
N THR A 25 -9.41 4.17 -0.97
CA THR A 25 -9.94 2.81 -1.04
C THR A 25 -11.22 2.71 -0.20
N PRO A 26 -12.36 2.36 -0.79
CA PRO A 26 -13.60 2.20 -0.05
C PRO A 26 -13.50 1.01 0.92
N GLY A 27 -14.02 1.19 2.14
CA GLY A 27 -13.96 0.19 3.21
C GLY A 27 -12.67 0.23 4.06
N ILE A 28 -11.81 1.23 3.85
CA ILE A 28 -10.67 1.50 4.74
C ILE A 28 -10.95 2.74 5.59
N SER A 29 -10.63 2.69 6.88
CA SER A 29 -10.74 3.80 7.84
C SER A 29 -9.65 3.73 8.91
N ASN A 30 -9.46 4.79 9.71
CA ASN A 30 -8.43 4.82 10.78
C ASN A 30 -7.00 4.48 10.30
N ILE A 31 -6.53 5.15 9.25
CA ILE A 31 -5.18 4.92 8.70
C ILE A 31 -4.13 5.58 9.60
N SER A 32 -3.14 4.81 10.02
CA SER A 32 -1.97 5.23 10.78
C SER A 32 -0.72 4.63 10.17
N VAL A 33 0.19 5.48 9.71
CA VAL A 33 1.43 5.05 9.06
C VAL A 33 2.62 5.44 9.93
N THR A 34 3.48 4.47 10.22
CA THR A 34 4.62 4.60 11.10
C THR A 34 5.90 4.36 10.29
N LEU A 35 6.71 5.42 10.07
CA LEU A 35 7.92 5.32 9.25
C LEU A 35 9.03 4.51 9.91
N ASP A 36 9.17 4.58 11.23
CA ASP A 36 10.11 3.79 12.01
C ASP A 36 9.29 2.98 13.02
N PRO A 37 9.06 1.66 12.80
CA PRO A 37 9.84 0.70 12.00
C PRO A 37 9.28 0.35 10.59
N GLY A 38 8.47 1.20 9.96
CA GLY A 38 7.96 0.97 8.60
C GLY A 38 6.68 0.13 8.53
N GLN A 39 5.67 0.51 9.31
CA GLN A 39 4.39 -0.21 9.44
C GLN A 39 3.21 0.68 9.08
N ALA A 40 2.20 0.11 8.44
CA ALA A 40 0.92 0.76 8.22
C ALA A 40 -0.18 -0.01 8.95
N SER A 41 -0.92 0.68 9.81
CA SER A 41 -2.15 0.23 10.43
C SER A 41 -3.33 0.91 9.78
N PHE A 42 -4.39 0.17 9.52
CA PHE A 42 -5.66 0.71 9.10
C PHE A 42 -6.76 -0.26 9.51
N ASP A 43 -7.98 0.24 9.60
CA ASP A 43 -9.17 -0.58 9.75
C ASP A 43 -9.73 -0.85 8.36
N ALA A 44 -9.95 -2.13 8.08
CA ALA A 44 -10.51 -2.60 6.82
C ALA A 44 -11.77 -3.39 7.14
N ASP A 45 -12.85 -3.11 6.40
CA ASP A 45 -14.09 -3.87 6.50
C ASP A 45 -13.84 -5.35 6.13
N PRO A 46 -14.61 -6.31 6.66
CA PRO A 46 -14.52 -7.72 6.29
C PRO A 46 -14.74 -7.99 4.79
N GLU A 47 -15.36 -7.06 4.07
CA GLU A 47 -15.55 -7.11 2.61
C GLU A 47 -14.27 -6.69 1.84
N VAL A 48 -13.31 -6.04 2.51
CA VAL A 48 -12.08 -5.54 1.90
C VAL A 48 -11.00 -6.60 1.88
N ASN A 49 -10.51 -6.91 0.68
CA ASN A 49 -9.44 -7.88 0.50
C ASN A 49 -8.06 -7.24 0.78
N LEU A 50 -7.47 -7.59 1.93
CA LEU A 50 -6.17 -7.08 2.37
C LEU A 50 -5.03 -7.35 1.38
N ASP A 51 -5.07 -8.45 0.63
CA ASP A 51 -4.08 -8.75 -0.41
C ASP A 51 -4.18 -7.77 -1.58
N GLN A 52 -5.41 -7.42 -1.98
CA GLN A 52 -5.64 -6.42 -3.02
C GLN A 52 -5.17 -5.03 -2.57
N VAL A 53 -5.37 -4.69 -1.29
CA VAL A 53 -4.91 -3.42 -0.71
C VAL A 53 -3.39 -3.35 -0.65
N LYS A 54 -2.73 -4.43 -0.22
CA LYS A 54 -1.25 -4.54 -0.22
C LYS A 54 -0.68 -4.42 -1.64
N ASP A 55 -1.26 -5.13 -2.59
CA ASP A 55 -0.83 -5.15 -3.98
C ASP A 55 -1.07 -3.80 -4.67
N ALA A 56 -2.23 -3.16 -4.45
CA ALA A 56 -2.51 -1.80 -4.94
C ALA A 56 -1.56 -0.75 -4.34
N SER A 57 -1.24 -0.85 -3.05
CA SER A 57 -0.29 0.02 -2.37
C SER A 57 1.13 -0.18 -2.89
N ALA A 58 1.54 -1.43 -3.13
CA ALA A 58 2.85 -1.77 -3.69
C ALA A 58 3.02 -1.31 -5.15
N ARG A 59 1.97 -1.45 -5.97
CA ARG A 59 1.97 -1.00 -7.37
C ARG A 59 2.16 0.50 -7.51
N SER A 60 1.61 1.31 -6.60
CA SER A 60 1.74 2.77 -6.67
C SER A 60 3.05 3.29 -6.09
N ALA A 61 3.69 2.55 -5.18
CA ALA A 61 5.07 2.85 -4.79
C ALA A 61 6.05 2.71 -5.97
N LEU A 62 5.65 2.06 -7.07
CA LEU A 62 6.41 1.90 -8.31
C LEU A 62 6.12 2.97 -9.39
N THR A 63 5.50 4.11 -9.06
CA THR A 63 5.20 5.16 -10.05
C THR A 63 6.44 5.77 -10.73
N HIS A 64 7.65 5.58 -10.19
CA HIS A 64 8.90 6.09 -10.81
C HIS A 64 9.74 5.07 -11.60
N ARG A 65 9.24 3.85 -11.88
CA ARG A 65 9.94 2.93 -12.78
C ARG A 65 9.02 2.47 -13.91
N THR A 66 9.06 3.23 -15.00
CA THR A 66 9.01 2.73 -16.38
C THR A 66 8.13 1.50 -16.59
N ARG A 67 6.88 1.72 -17.01
CA ARG A 67 6.04 1.05 -18.03
C ARG A 67 6.44 -0.32 -18.65
N ALA A 68 7.27 -1.16 -18.03
CA ALA A 68 7.92 -2.33 -18.64
C ALA A 68 8.03 -3.56 -17.72
N CYS A 69 7.52 -3.54 -16.48
CA CYS A 69 7.60 -4.69 -15.56
C CYS A 69 6.24 -5.10 -14.97
N PHE A 70 5.15 -4.72 -15.65
CA PHE A 70 3.78 -5.20 -15.34
C PHE A 70 3.13 -5.87 -16.57
N GLN A 71 3.97 -6.34 -17.49
CA GLN A 71 3.61 -7.37 -18.46
C GLN A 71 4.22 -8.69 -17.98
N PRO A 72 3.50 -9.79 -18.20
CA PRO A 72 3.11 -10.81 -17.24
C PRO A 72 4.28 -11.67 -16.74
N CYS A 73 4.45 -11.76 -15.42
CA CYS A 73 5.23 -12.82 -14.80
C CYS A 73 4.29 -13.97 -14.42
N ALA A 74 3.85 -14.72 -15.42
CA ALA A 74 3.32 -16.09 -15.33
C ALA A 74 3.07 -16.61 -16.75
N SER A 75 4.14 -17.07 -17.41
CA SER A 75 4.02 -18.30 -18.22
C SER A 75 3.92 -19.49 -17.28
#